data_AF-A0A1D3K704-F1
#
_entry.id   AF-A0A1D3K704-F1
#
_cell.length_a   1.000
_cell.length_b   1.000
_cell.length_c   1.000
_cell.angle_alpha   90.00
_cell.angle_beta   90.00
_cell.angle_gamma   90.00
#
_symmetry.space_group_name_H-M   'P 1'
#
loop_
_entity.id
_entity.type
_entity.pdbx_description
1 polymer ?
#
loop_
_entity_poly.entity_id
_entity_poly.type
_entity_poly.pdbx_seq_one_letter_code
_entity_poly.pdbx_strand_id
1 'polypeptide(L)'
;MALQKHQDSALITLARKLDKSPLPSSDRACLINLPDGSTRLGVTQLVNFVHHGGEYAGALFGRVSFRFAGDSSEFSNAFSPTHDVAWFIVDHKNGVVQFGPEEGLIVRHPGLGIGSYIVGQLLRILSGGTAHGSYKVVSSELPMSALDALPAAQRAENERRIENVFGNAGFYLSSAAGVRVIGARKVAELKPHWNWEKVKFLNPGHLIDLAAKSLNSCRIAETATGELKIQVEALKTDIASATDNLEEARVELDALSEIKAAEQQQAAKREAQLVSRLEEAEADLFRMTGELDESKVAYLQLLSDPASSPAATAVRPVAYQSSPLFVFELGTQTRILTWSVVAGCFFLGAASLAIQAFH
;
A
#
# COMPACT_ATOMS: atom_id res chain seq x y z
N MET A 1 5.67 -1.13 14.36
CA MET A 1 6.72 -0.90 15.37
C MET A 1 8.05 -1.63 15.11
N ALA A 2 8.12 -2.71 14.30
CA ALA A 2 9.37 -3.46 14.09
C ALA A 2 10.38 -2.77 13.13
N LEU A 3 9.92 -2.00 12.13
CA LEU A 3 10.82 -1.35 11.16
C LEU A 3 11.63 -0.17 11.76
N GLN A 4 11.00 0.61 12.64
CA GLN A 4 11.54 1.85 13.20
C GLN A 4 12.66 1.60 14.21
N LYS A 5 12.51 0.55 15.03
CA LYS A 5 13.54 0.09 15.97
C LYS A 5 14.81 -0.39 15.26
N HIS A 6 14.68 -0.86 14.03
CA HIS A 6 15.74 -1.47 13.25
C HIS A 6 16.63 -0.43 12.54
N GLN A 7 16.05 0.62 11.97
CA GLN A 7 16.82 1.70 11.30
C GLN A 7 17.62 2.57 12.28
N ASP A 8 17.01 2.99 13.40
CA ASP A 8 17.70 3.80 14.42
C ASP A 8 18.80 3.01 15.14
N SER A 9 18.59 1.70 15.34
CA SER A 9 19.61 0.79 15.87
C SER A 9 20.80 0.66 14.92
N ALA A 10 20.56 0.57 13.60
CA ALA A 10 21.62 0.36 12.61
C ALA A 10 22.57 1.56 12.51
N LEU A 11 22.05 2.80 12.46
CA LEU A 11 22.87 4.02 12.38
C LEU A 11 23.65 4.28 13.68
N ILE A 12 23.03 4.09 14.85
CA ILE A 12 23.69 4.27 16.15
C ILE A 12 24.74 3.17 16.38
N THR A 13 24.45 1.93 15.97
CA THR A 13 25.42 0.82 16.02
C THR A 13 26.57 1.04 15.04
N LEU A 14 26.29 1.61 13.86
CA LEU A 14 27.30 2.00 12.89
C LEU A 14 28.22 3.08 13.46
N ALA A 15 27.67 4.15 14.03
CA ALA A 15 28.44 5.22 14.67
C ALA A 15 29.36 4.67 15.77
N ARG A 16 28.85 3.79 16.66
CA ARG A 16 29.66 3.13 17.70
C ARG A 16 30.74 2.18 17.14
N LYS A 17 30.49 1.51 16.02
CA LYS A 17 31.49 0.66 15.33
C LYS A 17 32.54 1.50 14.61
N LEU A 18 32.17 2.66 14.09
CA LEU A 18 33.08 3.62 13.45
C LEU A 18 33.98 4.30 14.49
N ASP A 19 33.46 4.64 15.66
CA ASP A 19 34.24 5.29 16.73
C ASP A 19 35.38 4.39 17.29
N LYS A 20 35.21 3.06 17.25
CA LYS A 20 36.15 2.09 17.83
C LYS A 20 37.29 1.60 16.93
N SER A 21 37.35 2.02 15.67
CA SER A 21 38.39 1.54 14.74
C SER A 21 39.52 2.57 14.56
N PRO A 22 40.78 2.14 14.33
CA PRO A 22 41.96 3.02 14.35
C PRO A 22 42.17 3.92 13.12
N LEU A 23 41.28 3.88 12.12
CA LEU A 23 41.44 4.61 10.84
C LEU A 23 40.63 5.93 10.78
N PRO A 24 40.83 6.83 9.80
CA PRO A 24 40.00 8.03 9.66
C PRO A 24 38.52 7.68 9.39
N SER A 25 37.58 8.45 9.94
CA SER A 25 36.13 8.21 9.82
C SER A 25 35.55 8.53 8.44
N SER A 26 36.18 9.45 7.68
CA SER A 26 35.78 9.85 6.32
C SER A 26 35.82 8.72 5.29
N ASP A 27 36.64 7.70 5.53
CA ASP A 27 36.96 6.68 4.51
C ASP A 27 36.12 5.41 4.65
N ARG A 28 35.16 5.44 5.56
CA ARG A 28 34.46 4.24 6.03
C ARG A 28 32.99 4.19 5.66
N ALA A 29 32.44 5.28 5.15
CA ALA A 29 31.05 5.36 4.73
C ALA A 29 30.93 6.08 3.39
N CYS A 30 30.03 5.57 2.54
CA CYS A 30 29.74 6.16 1.24
C CYS A 30 28.26 6.01 0.92
N LEU A 31 27.72 6.87 0.07
CA LEU A 31 26.40 6.68 -0.53
C LEU A 31 26.55 5.99 -1.87
N ILE A 32 25.75 4.94 -2.07
CA ILE A 32 25.60 4.24 -3.34
C ILE A 32 24.27 4.67 -3.95
N ASN A 33 24.31 5.21 -5.18
CA ASN A 33 23.11 5.51 -5.95
C ASN A 33 22.61 4.23 -6.62
N LEU A 34 21.35 3.89 -6.37
CA LEU A 34 20.69 2.74 -6.96
C LEU A 34 20.05 3.09 -8.31
N PRO A 35 19.79 2.11 -9.18
CA PRO A 35 19.18 2.35 -10.51
C PRO A 35 17.79 2.98 -10.46
N ASP A 36 17.06 2.80 -9.35
CA ASP A 36 15.75 3.39 -9.08
C ASP A 36 15.82 4.86 -8.63
N GLY A 37 17.02 5.45 -8.56
CA GLY A 37 17.26 6.82 -8.10
C GLY A 37 17.34 6.96 -6.58
N SER A 38 17.11 5.89 -5.82
CA SER A 38 17.30 5.89 -4.37
C SER A 38 18.78 5.81 -3.99
N THR A 39 19.10 6.06 -2.72
CA THR A 39 20.47 5.96 -2.21
C THR A 39 20.54 5.02 -1.02
N ARG A 40 21.59 4.21 -0.96
CA ARG A 40 21.89 3.33 0.18
C ARG A 40 23.24 3.67 0.79
N LEU A 41 23.30 3.61 2.11
CA LEU A 41 24.55 3.79 2.85
C LEU A 41 25.39 2.53 2.75
N GLY A 42 26.61 2.67 2.25
CA GLY A 42 27.66 1.66 2.21
C GLY A 42 28.67 1.87 3.34
N VAL A 43 29.24 0.78 3.83
CA VAL A 43 30.19 0.74 4.94
C VAL A 43 31.42 -0.02 4.49
N THR A 44 32.58 0.56 4.77
CA THR A 44 33.86 -0.01 4.41
C THR A 44 34.62 -0.38 5.67
N GLN A 45 35.12 -1.61 5.73
CA GLN A 45 36.12 -2.02 6.71
C GLN A 45 37.48 -2.02 6.03
N LEU A 46 38.40 -1.29 6.66
CA LEU A 46 39.78 -1.16 6.22
C LEU A 46 40.65 -1.82 7.30
N VAL A 47 41.54 -2.73 6.89
CA VAL A 47 42.50 -3.40 7.77
C VAL A 47 43.89 -3.16 7.20
N ASN A 48 44.82 -2.71 8.03
CA ASN A 48 46.21 -2.54 7.65
C ASN A 48 47.12 -2.93 8.81
N PHE A 49 48.06 -3.85 8.60
CA PHE A 49 49.03 -4.25 9.62
C PHE A 49 50.36 -4.69 9.02
N VAL A 50 51.42 -4.58 9.82
CA VAL A 50 52.77 -5.06 9.46
C VAL A 50 52.99 -6.43 10.11
N HIS A 51 53.47 -7.40 9.33
CA HIS A 51 53.83 -8.71 9.85
C HIS A 51 55.17 -8.64 10.57
N HIS A 52 55.27 -9.17 11.79
CA HIS A 52 56.46 -8.99 12.65
C HIS A 52 57.32 -10.25 12.82
N GLY A 53 56.97 -11.39 12.22
CA GLY A 53 57.66 -12.67 12.43
C GLY A 53 57.92 -13.46 11.15
N GLY A 54 58.73 -14.52 11.25
CA GLY A 54 58.95 -15.48 10.16
C GLY A 54 59.63 -14.91 8.90
N GLU A 55 59.43 -15.59 7.78
CA GLU A 55 60.02 -15.27 6.48
C GLU A 55 59.52 -13.91 5.91
N TYR A 56 58.33 -13.49 6.32
CA TYR A 56 57.66 -12.28 5.84
C TYR A 56 57.72 -11.11 6.83
N ALA A 57 58.66 -11.13 7.77
CA ALA A 57 58.84 -10.05 8.73
C ALA A 57 59.07 -8.71 8.02
N GLY A 58 58.29 -7.70 8.40
CA GLY A 58 58.27 -6.38 7.78
C GLY A 58 57.27 -6.22 6.63
N ALA A 59 56.60 -7.28 6.16
CA ALA A 59 55.61 -7.17 5.09
C ALA A 59 54.36 -6.41 5.55
N LEU A 60 53.83 -5.53 4.70
CA LEU A 60 52.60 -4.79 4.98
C LEU A 60 51.41 -5.51 4.34
N PHE A 61 50.36 -5.78 5.09
CA PHE A 61 49.10 -6.30 4.57
C PHE A 61 48.00 -5.24 4.66
N GLY A 62 47.34 -4.96 3.54
CA GLY A 62 46.17 -4.09 3.46
C GLY A 62 44.95 -4.84 2.93
N ARG A 63 43.78 -4.65 3.54
CA ARG A 63 42.50 -5.21 3.09
C ARG A 63 41.39 -4.18 3.15
N VAL A 64 40.55 -4.18 2.11
CA VAL A 64 39.30 -3.42 2.04
C VAL A 64 38.15 -4.39 1.87
N SER A 65 37.14 -4.26 2.72
CA SER A 65 35.89 -5.02 2.64
C SER A 65 34.71 -4.06 2.63
N PHE A 66 33.66 -4.36 1.86
CA PHE A 66 32.47 -3.53 1.73
C PHE A 66 31.20 -4.28 2.17
N ARG A 67 30.21 -3.53 2.66
CA ARG A 67 28.83 -3.99 2.85
C ARG A 67 27.85 -2.81 2.84
N PHE A 68 26.56 -3.06 2.64
CA PHE A 68 25.54 -2.07 2.95
C PHE A 68 25.31 -1.92 4.47
N ALA A 69 24.95 -0.70 4.89
CA ALA A 69 24.39 -0.44 6.21
C ALA A 69 22.92 -0.88 6.25
N GLY A 70 22.51 -1.48 7.37
CA GLY A 70 21.20 -2.08 7.56
C GLY A 70 21.28 -3.26 8.53
N ASP A 71 20.15 -3.90 8.81
CA ASP A 71 20.14 -5.10 9.65
C ASP A 71 20.91 -6.25 9.03
N SER A 72 21.58 -7.00 9.91
CA SER A 72 22.24 -8.26 9.62
C SER A 72 21.29 -9.40 9.24
N SER A 73 19.98 -9.14 9.15
CA SER A 73 18.97 -10.10 8.69
C SER A 73 18.95 -10.28 7.16
N GLU A 74 19.47 -9.33 6.39
CA GLU A 74 19.86 -9.59 4.99
C GLU A 74 21.12 -10.45 5.01
N PHE A 75 20.97 -11.78 4.84
CA PHE A 75 22.07 -12.76 4.83
C PHE A 75 23.23 -12.38 3.86
N SER A 76 22.97 -11.49 2.90
CA SER A 76 23.95 -10.95 1.95
C SER A 76 24.76 -9.74 2.43
N ASN A 77 24.42 -9.11 3.57
CA ASN A 77 25.01 -7.83 4.00
C ASN A 77 26.12 -7.95 5.06
N ALA A 78 26.55 -9.16 5.43
CA ALA A 78 27.70 -9.32 6.31
C ALA A 78 29.02 -9.14 5.54
N PHE A 79 30.05 -8.65 6.24
CA PHE A 79 31.42 -8.70 5.71
C PHE A 79 31.77 -10.15 5.43
N SER A 80 32.26 -10.40 4.22
CA SER A 80 32.68 -11.73 3.78
C SER A 80 34.18 -11.73 3.55
N PRO A 81 34.86 -12.87 3.84
CA PRO A 81 36.26 -13.05 3.47
C PRO A 81 36.47 -13.24 1.97
N THR A 82 35.41 -13.52 1.19
CA THR A 82 35.51 -13.84 -0.24
C THR A 82 34.73 -12.89 -1.16
N HIS A 83 33.73 -12.20 -0.63
CA HIS A 83 32.87 -11.30 -1.41
C HIS A 83 33.06 -9.85 -0.99
N ASP A 84 32.98 -8.94 -1.95
CA ASP A 84 33.11 -7.49 -1.77
C ASP A 84 34.40 -7.14 -1.02
N VAL A 85 35.50 -7.84 -1.33
CA VAL A 85 36.78 -7.74 -0.62
C VAL A 85 37.96 -7.80 -1.58
N ALA A 86 38.94 -6.92 -1.36
CA ALA A 86 40.23 -6.94 -2.04
C ALA A 86 41.35 -6.65 -1.03
N TRP A 87 42.56 -7.09 -1.36
CA TRP A 87 43.72 -6.91 -0.50
C TRP A 87 45.01 -6.72 -1.29
N PHE A 88 46.05 -6.23 -0.61
CA PHE A 88 47.41 -6.23 -1.09
C PHE A 88 48.38 -6.71 -0.02
N ILE A 89 49.54 -7.18 -0.47
CA ILE A 89 50.72 -7.42 0.35
C ILE A 89 51.88 -6.61 -0.24
N VAL A 90 52.58 -5.85 0.60
CA VAL A 90 53.84 -5.17 0.25
C VAL A 90 54.99 -5.91 0.89
N ASP A 91 55.87 -6.45 0.05
CA ASP A 91 57.16 -6.97 0.45
C ASP A 91 58.21 -5.88 0.29
N HIS A 92 58.55 -5.23 1.40
CA HIS A 92 59.55 -4.15 1.43
C HIS A 92 60.96 -4.65 1.14
N LYS A 93 61.27 -5.93 1.39
CA LYS A 93 62.60 -6.51 1.18
C LYS A 93 62.88 -6.66 -0.31
N ASN A 94 61.89 -7.14 -1.06
CA ASN A 94 62.00 -7.33 -2.51
C ASN A 94 61.51 -6.10 -3.31
N GLY A 95 60.85 -5.13 -2.65
CA GLY A 95 60.31 -3.94 -3.30
C GLY A 95 59.14 -4.27 -4.23
N VAL A 96 58.26 -5.16 -3.79
CA VAL A 96 57.19 -5.74 -4.60
C VAL A 96 55.83 -5.59 -3.92
N VAL A 97 54.78 -5.36 -4.71
CA VAL A 97 53.38 -5.34 -4.25
C VAL A 97 52.57 -6.37 -5.01
N GLN A 98 51.88 -7.24 -4.29
CA GLN A 98 50.93 -8.20 -4.84
C GLN A 98 49.51 -7.82 -4.44
N PHE A 99 48.58 -7.90 -5.39
CA PHE A 99 47.15 -7.70 -5.15
C PHE A 99 46.41 -9.05 -5.15
N GLY A 100 45.28 -9.09 -4.46
CA GLY A 100 44.35 -10.22 -4.49
C GLY A 100 42.92 -9.81 -4.14
N PRO A 101 41.97 -10.78 -4.09
CA PRO A 101 42.18 -12.24 -4.18
C PRO A 101 42.55 -12.75 -5.58
N GLU A 102 43.23 -13.90 -5.64
CA GLU A 102 43.69 -14.55 -6.88
C GLU A 102 42.52 -14.97 -7.78
N GLU A 103 41.42 -15.46 -7.18
CA GLU A 103 40.17 -15.79 -7.85
C GLU A 103 39.39 -14.57 -8.38
N GLY A 104 39.93 -13.36 -8.18
CA GLY A 104 39.34 -12.11 -8.62
C GLY A 104 38.30 -11.55 -7.66
N LEU A 105 37.97 -10.27 -7.87
CA LEU A 105 37.03 -9.56 -7.01
C LEU A 105 35.57 -9.98 -7.29
N ILE A 106 34.99 -10.73 -6.37
CA ILE A 106 33.58 -11.14 -6.44
C ILE A 106 32.70 -10.05 -5.81
N VAL A 107 31.91 -9.34 -6.63
CA VAL A 107 31.00 -8.28 -6.17
C VAL A 107 29.57 -8.82 -6.12
N ARG A 108 28.92 -8.77 -4.96
CA ARG A 108 27.55 -9.30 -4.78
C ARG A 108 26.50 -8.51 -5.56
N HIS A 109 26.69 -7.20 -5.65
CA HIS A 109 25.74 -6.29 -6.29
C HIS A 109 26.40 -5.65 -7.52
N PRO A 110 26.45 -6.37 -8.65
CA PRO A 110 27.11 -5.89 -9.86
C PRO A 110 26.43 -4.62 -10.38
N GLY A 111 27.22 -3.76 -11.05
CA GLY A 111 26.71 -2.53 -11.68
C GLY A 111 26.62 -1.30 -10.76
N LEU A 112 26.78 -1.45 -9.44
CA LEU A 112 26.71 -0.34 -8.48
C LEU A 112 28.03 0.41 -8.26
N GLY A 113 29.10 0.04 -8.98
CA GLY A 113 30.42 0.68 -8.84
C GLY A 113 31.21 0.26 -7.59
N ILE A 114 30.72 -0.73 -6.83
CA ILE A 114 31.36 -1.25 -5.60
C ILE A 114 32.77 -1.76 -5.87
N GLY A 115 32.99 -2.50 -6.95
CA GLY A 115 34.30 -3.05 -7.28
C GLY A 115 35.36 -1.96 -7.48
N SER A 116 35.06 -0.96 -8.30
CA SER A 116 35.93 0.21 -8.51
C SER A 116 36.17 0.99 -7.22
N TYR A 117 35.16 1.10 -6.37
CA TYR A 117 35.28 1.76 -5.07
C TYR A 117 36.24 1.01 -4.13
N ILE A 118 36.10 -0.31 -4.00
CA ILE A 118 36.99 -1.15 -3.18
C ILE A 118 38.44 -1.02 -3.66
N VAL A 119 38.67 -1.13 -4.97
CA VAL A 119 40.01 -0.99 -5.56
C VAL A 119 40.56 0.42 -5.31
N GLY A 120 39.76 1.46 -5.53
CA GLY A 120 40.18 2.84 -5.28
C GLY A 120 40.55 3.11 -3.82
N GLN A 121 39.81 2.55 -2.86
CA GLN A 121 40.15 2.64 -1.42
C GLN A 121 41.41 1.86 -1.08
N LEU A 122 41.60 0.69 -1.69
CA LEU A 122 42.80 -0.12 -1.51
C LEU A 122 44.05 0.62 -2.02
N LEU A 123 43.95 1.28 -3.18
CA LEU A 123 45.01 2.12 -3.72
C LEU A 123 45.28 3.36 -2.86
N ARG A 124 44.24 3.97 -2.27
CA ARG A 124 44.42 5.06 -1.29
C ARG A 124 45.23 4.62 -0.08
N ILE A 125 44.95 3.44 0.48
CA ILE A 125 45.75 2.89 1.58
C ILE A 125 47.19 2.69 1.14
N LEU A 126 47.40 2.12 -0.05
CA LEU A 126 48.75 1.87 -0.58
C LEU A 126 49.53 3.18 -0.78
N SER A 127 48.90 4.21 -1.36
CA SER A 127 49.53 5.52 -1.59
C SER A 127 49.77 6.32 -0.30
N GLY A 128 48.92 6.15 0.71
CA GLY A 128 49.08 6.77 2.03
C GLY A 128 50.03 6.01 2.97
N GLY A 129 50.40 4.78 2.62
CA GLY A 129 51.28 3.92 3.40
C GLY A 129 52.77 4.16 3.14
N THR A 130 53.61 3.31 3.72
CA THR A 130 55.08 3.33 3.56
C THR A 130 55.58 2.74 2.24
N ALA A 131 54.68 2.34 1.34
CA ALA A 131 55.06 1.76 0.06
C ALA A 131 55.73 2.82 -0.84
N HIS A 132 56.95 2.54 -1.30
CA HIS A 132 57.63 3.45 -2.21
C HIS A 132 57.03 3.34 -3.62
N GLY A 133 56.85 4.48 -4.29
CA GLY A 133 56.33 4.53 -5.66
C GLY A 133 57.15 3.73 -6.67
N SER A 134 58.41 3.37 -6.36
CA SER A 134 59.29 2.54 -7.19
C SER A 134 59.01 1.05 -7.11
N TYR A 135 58.21 0.58 -6.14
CA TYR A 135 57.93 -0.84 -5.96
C TYR A 135 57.22 -1.43 -7.17
N LYS A 136 57.63 -2.63 -7.56
CA LYS A 136 57.08 -3.36 -8.70
C LYS A 136 55.75 -4.00 -8.32
N VAL A 137 54.75 -3.91 -9.19
CA VAL A 137 53.48 -4.61 -8.98
C VAL A 137 53.56 -5.99 -9.64
N VAL A 138 53.26 -7.04 -8.88
CA VAL A 138 53.15 -8.40 -9.42
C VAL A 138 51.95 -8.45 -10.33
N SER A 139 52.15 -8.96 -11.54
CA SER A 139 51.05 -9.19 -12.46
C SER A 139 50.34 -10.50 -12.10
N SER A 140 49.02 -10.50 -12.13
CA SER A 140 48.19 -11.66 -11.82
C SER A 140 47.45 -12.11 -13.07
N GLU A 141 47.34 -13.41 -13.25
CA GLU A 141 46.48 -13.98 -14.29
C GLU A 141 45.03 -13.66 -13.95
N LEU A 142 44.27 -13.24 -14.96
CA LEU A 142 42.84 -13.03 -14.79
C LEU A 142 42.16 -14.40 -14.77
N PRO A 143 41.32 -14.70 -13.76
CA PRO A 143 40.60 -15.95 -13.68
C PRO A 143 39.56 -16.02 -14.82
N MET A 144 39.95 -16.62 -15.93
CA MET A 144 39.15 -16.73 -17.16
C MET A 144 37.90 -17.61 -16.98
N SER A 145 37.91 -18.51 -15.99
CA SER A 145 36.77 -19.40 -15.68
C SER A 145 35.46 -18.65 -15.45
N ALA A 146 35.49 -17.47 -14.83
CA ALA A 146 34.32 -16.63 -14.61
C ALA A 146 33.86 -15.88 -15.87
N LEU A 147 34.78 -15.55 -16.78
CA LEU A 147 34.50 -14.91 -18.07
C LEU A 147 33.98 -15.91 -19.11
N ASP A 148 34.47 -17.13 -19.08
CA ASP A 148 34.10 -18.21 -20.01
C ASP A 148 32.67 -18.70 -19.78
N ALA A 149 32.18 -18.62 -18.53
CA ALA A 149 30.79 -18.93 -18.17
C ALA A 149 29.77 -17.92 -18.74
N LEU A 150 30.20 -16.75 -19.21
CA LEU A 150 29.32 -15.73 -19.77
C LEU A 150 29.09 -15.94 -21.29
N PRO A 151 27.89 -15.61 -21.81
CA PRO A 151 27.63 -15.54 -23.24
C PRO A 151 28.60 -14.59 -23.97
N ALA A 152 28.97 -14.88 -25.21
CA ALA A 152 30.01 -14.14 -25.95
C ALA A 152 29.79 -12.61 -26.01
N ALA A 153 28.55 -12.16 -26.20
CA ALA A 153 28.22 -10.72 -26.20
C ALA A 153 28.42 -10.07 -24.82
N GLN A 154 28.10 -10.78 -23.73
CA GLN A 154 28.30 -10.30 -22.37
C GLN A 154 29.77 -10.37 -21.94
N ARG A 155 30.53 -11.34 -22.48
CA ARG A 155 31.97 -11.47 -22.25
C ARG A 155 32.74 -10.25 -22.78
N ALA A 156 32.50 -9.87 -24.04
CA ALA A 156 33.16 -8.70 -24.64
C ALA A 156 32.85 -7.40 -23.89
N GLU A 157 31.60 -7.24 -23.43
CA GLU A 157 31.20 -6.10 -22.61
C GLU A 157 31.86 -6.12 -21.22
N ASN A 158 31.96 -7.30 -20.58
CA ASN A 158 32.62 -7.42 -19.29
C ASN A 158 34.13 -7.18 -19.38
N GLU A 159 34.79 -7.64 -20.45
CA GLU A 159 36.20 -7.34 -20.73
C GLU A 159 36.43 -5.83 -20.86
N ARG A 160 35.60 -5.12 -21.64
CA ARG A 160 35.67 -3.65 -21.75
C ARG A 160 35.50 -2.97 -20.39
N ARG A 161 34.61 -3.49 -19.54
CA ARG A 161 34.41 -2.95 -18.18
C ARG A 161 35.65 -3.16 -17.31
N ILE A 162 36.25 -4.34 -17.35
CA ILE A 162 37.50 -4.64 -16.62
C ILE A 162 38.59 -3.68 -17.08
N GLU A 163 38.79 -3.54 -18.40
CA GLU A 163 39.78 -2.64 -18.98
C GLU A 163 39.54 -1.18 -18.56
N ASN A 164 38.30 -0.68 -18.64
CA ASN A 164 37.98 0.68 -18.22
C ASN A 164 38.23 0.91 -16.73
N VAL A 165 37.80 -0.01 -15.86
CA VAL A 165 37.93 0.14 -14.40
C VAL A 165 39.38 0.10 -13.96
N PHE A 166 40.12 -0.90 -14.43
CA PHE A 166 41.51 -1.10 -14.02
C PHE A 166 42.47 -0.18 -14.78
N GLY A 167 42.20 0.13 -16.04
CA GLY A 167 42.92 1.12 -16.84
C GLY A 167 42.89 2.51 -16.21
N ASN A 168 41.72 2.97 -15.78
CA ASN A 168 41.59 4.25 -15.07
C ASN A 168 42.35 4.27 -13.73
N ALA A 169 42.56 3.11 -13.12
CA ALA A 169 43.34 2.94 -11.89
C ALA A 169 44.85 2.78 -12.14
N GLY A 170 45.30 2.78 -13.40
CA GLY A 170 46.71 2.69 -13.80
C GLY A 170 47.22 1.27 -14.07
N PHE A 171 46.35 0.26 -14.07
CA PHE A 171 46.71 -1.10 -14.48
C PHE A 171 46.63 -1.26 -16.00
N TYR A 172 47.47 -2.13 -16.55
CA TYR A 172 47.35 -2.61 -17.92
C TYR A 172 46.71 -4.00 -17.94
N LEU A 173 45.93 -4.27 -18.99
CA LEU A 173 45.54 -5.62 -19.39
C LEU A 173 46.47 -6.06 -20.53
N SER A 174 47.13 -7.21 -20.36
CA SER A 174 47.94 -7.85 -21.40
C SER A 174 47.37 -9.22 -21.74
N SER A 175 47.58 -9.67 -22.96
CA SER A 175 47.07 -10.95 -23.49
C SER A 175 48.18 -11.75 -24.17
N ALA A 176 49.44 -11.41 -23.88
CA ALA A 176 50.59 -12.06 -24.45
C ALA A 176 50.61 -13.55 -24.05
N ALA A 177 50.92 -14.43 -25.00
CA ALA A 177 51.05 -15.88 -24.82
C ALA A 177 49.75 -16.64 -24.45
N GLY A 178 48.57 -16.10 -24.81
CA GLY A 178 47.30 -16.81 -24.63
C GLY A 178 46.73 -16.76 -23.21
N VAL A 179 47.42 -16.08 -22.29
CA VAL A 179 46.96 -15.84 -20.92
C VAL A 179 46.65 -14.35 -20.76
N ARG A 180 45.47 -14.05 -20.20
CA ARG A 180 45.08 -12.68 -19.86
C ARG A 180 45.70 -12.34 -18.52
N VAL A 181 46.46 -11.26 -18.47
CA VAL A 181 47.18 -10.81 -17.27
C VAL A 181 46.80 -9.38 -16.97
N ILE A 182 46.56 -9.09 -15.69
CA ILE A 182 46.39 -7.73 -15.18
C ILE A 182 47.59 -7.35 -14.32
N GLY A 183 48.13 -6.16 -14.52
CA GLY A 183 49.29 -5.70 -13.74
C GLY A 183 49.54 -4.21 -13.87
N ALA A 184 50.55 -3.72 -13.16
CA ALA A 184 51.10 -2.39 -13.32
C ALA A 184 52.63 -2.50 -13.26
N ARG A 185 53.38 -1.53 -13.80
CA ARG A 185 54.84 -1.64 -13.74
C ARG A 185 55.33 -1.22 -12.35
N LYS A 186 54.75 -0.15 -11.81
CA LYS A 186 55.15 0.46 -10.54
C LYS A 186 53.95 1.01 -9.77
N VAL A 187 54.08 1.08 -8.45
CA VAL A 187 53.07 1.69 -7.57
C VAL A 187 52.79 3.15 -7.93
N ALA A 188 53.79 3.92 -8.37
CA ALA A 188 53.62 5.32 -8.76
C ALA A 188 52.70 5.54 -9.98
N GLU A 189 52.45 4.50 -10.78
CA GLU A 189 51.53 4.56 -11.92
C GLU A 189 50.07 4.36 -11.48
N LEU A 190 49.86 3.77 -10.31
CA LEU A 190 48.54 3.50 -9.76
C LEU A 190 47.90 4.78 -9.22
N LYS A 191 46.62 4.97 -9.53
CA LYS A 191 45.85 6.13 -9.07
C LYS A 191 44.55 5.68 -8.46
N PRO A 192 44.19 6.18 -7.27
CA PRO A 192 42.86 5.95 -6.73
C PRO A 192 41.81 6.55 -7.66
N HIS A 193 41.04 5.68 -8.30
CA HIS A 193 39.91 6.04 -9.14
C HIS A 193 38.71 5.17 -8.79
N TRP A 194 37.53 5.78 -8.72
CA TRP A 194 36.25 5.10 -8.52
C TRP A 194 35.17 5.89 -9.26
N ASN A 195 34.03 5.24 -9.50
CA ASN A 195 32.90 5.89 -10.15
C ASN A 195 32.19 6.83 -9.16
N TRP A 196 32.50 8.13 -9.23
CA TRP A 196 31.93 9.17 -8.37
C TRP A 196 30.45 9.49 -8.68
N GLU A 197 29.95 9.10 -9.85
CA GLU A 197 28.53 9.21 -10.19
C GLU A 197 27.69 8.20 -9.41
N LYS A 198 28.24 6.99 -9.21
CA LYS A 198 27.58 5.90 -8.49
C LYS A 198 27.88 5.88 -7.01
N VAL A 199 29.10 6.29 -6.62
CA VAL A 199 29.58 6.21 -5.24
C VAL A 199 30.09 7.57 -4.76
N LYS A 200 29.45 8.12 -3.73
CA LYS A 200 29.82 9.41 -3.13
C LYS A 200 30.36 9.23 -1.72
N PHE A 201 31.51 9.84 -1.42
CA PHE A 201 32.05 9.84 -0.07
C PHE A 201 31.19 10.65 0.88
N LEU A 202 31.06 10.15 2.10
CA LEU A 202 30.43 10.88 3.19
C LEU A 202 31.50 11.38 4.15
N ASN A 203 31.71 12.69 4.14
CA ASN A 203 32.45 13.33 5.22
C ASN A 203 31.68 13.22 6.55
N PRO A 204 32.38 13.22 7.70
CA PRO A 204 31.74 13.11 9.01
C PRO A 204 30.61 14.12 9.26
N GLY A 205 30.75 15.36 8.79
CA GLY A 205 29.67 16.36 8.88
C GLY A 205 28.41 15.94 8.11
N HIS A 206 28.57 15.42 6.88
CA HIS A 206 27.44 14.90 6.11
C HIS A 206 26.81 13.66 6.75
N LEU A 207 27.60 12.80 7.42
CA LEU A 207 27.04 11.68 8.20
C LEU A 207 26.16 12.17 9.35
N ILE A 208 26.60 13.20 10.07
CA ILE A 208 25.83 13.81 11.17
C ILE A 208 24.55 14.43 10.63
N ASP A 209 24.62 15.20 9.54
CA ASP A 209 23.44 15.82 8.93
C ASP A 209 22.43 14.78 8.43
N LEU A 210 22.92 13.68 7.83
CA LEU A 210 22.07 12.60 7.33
C LEU A 210 21.43 11.83 8.49
N ALA A 211 22.18 11.60 9.58
CA ALA A 211 21.64 11.04 10.81
C ALA A 211 20.58 11.96 11.43
N ALA A 212 20.83 13.27 11.50
CA ALA A 212 19.88 14.25 12.03
C ALA A 212 18.59 14.32 11.18
N LYS A 213 18.72 14.32 9.85
CA LYS A 213 17.58 14.26 8.92
C LYS A 213 16.79 12.97 9.11
N SER A 214 17.46 11.82 9.21
CA SER A 214 16.82 10.52 9.46
C SER A 214 16.03 10.52 10.77
N LEU A 215 16.63 11.05 11.85
CA LEU A 215 15.98 11.16 13.15
C LEU A 215 14.74 12.06 13.09
N ASN A 216 14.83 13.20 12.40
CA ASN A 216 13.68 14.10 12.27
C ASN A 216 12.56 13.47 11.44
N SER A 217 12.87 12.78 10.35
CA SER A 217 11.89 12.04 9.55
C SER A 217 11.21 10.93 10.37
N CYS A 218 11.97 10.20 11.19
CA CYS A 218 11.42 9.19 12.09
C CYS A 218 10.48 9.80 13.12
N ARG A 219 10.86 10.94 13.71
CA ARG A 219 10.00 11.67 14.66
C ARG A 219 8.67 12.09 14.02
N ILE A 220 8.71 12.60 12.78
CA ILE A 220 7.52 12.98 12.02
C ILE A 220 6.64 11.74 11.72
N ALA A 221 7.26 10.62 11.35
CA ALA A 221 6.53 9.38 11.12
C ALA A 221 5.90 8.82 12.40
N GLU A 222 6.58 8.95 13.55
CA GLU A 222 6.05 8.61 14.87
C GLU A 222 4.83 9.44 15.24
N THR A 223 4.89 10.76 15.04
CA THR A 223 3.74 11.64 15.30
C THR A 223 2.55 11.29 14.39
N ALA A 224 2.80 11.06 13.10
CA ALA A 224 1.76 10.65 12.16
C ALA A 224 1.15 9.29 12.51
N THR A 225 1.96 8.34 13.01
CA THR A 225 1.47 7.03 13.47
C THR A 225 0.61 7.18 14.73
N GLY A 226 1.00 8.09 15.64
CA GLY A 226 0.21 8.44 16.81
C GLY A 226 -1.16 9.05 16.44
N GLU A 227 -1.17 9.99 15.50
CA GLU A 227 -2.39 10.60 14.96
C GLU A 227 -3.30 9.57 14.30
N LEU A 228 -2.74 8.70 13.46
CA LEU A 228 -3.48 7.62 12.81
C LEU A 228 -4.11 6.67 13.85
N LYS A 229 -3.39 6.35 14.92
CA LYS A 229 -3.91 5.52 16.01
C LYS A 229 -5.09 6.18 16.72
N ILE A 230 -5.03 7.49 16.96
CA ILE A 230 -6.15 8.25 17.54
C ILE A 230 -7.36 8.20 16.60
N GLN A 231 -7.16 8.40 15.29
CA GLN A 231 -8.24 8.31 14.30
C GLN A 231 -8.87 6.91 14.24
N VAL A 232 -8.08 5.85 14.33
CA VAL A 232 -8.59 4.47 14.35
C VAL A 232 -9.45 4.20 15.60
N GLU A 233 -9.04 4.67 16.77
CA GLU A 233 -9.86 4.51 17.99
C GLU A 233 -11.15 5.35 17.92
N ALA A 234 -11.09 6.57 17.37
CA ALA A 234 -12.29 7.40 17.16
C ALA A 234 -13.29 6.71 16.21
N LEU A 235 -12.82 6.22 15.05
CA LEU A 235 -13.65 5.46 14.11
C LEU A 235 -14.24 4.20 14.74
N LYS A 236 -13.51 3.53 15.62
CA LYS A 236 -14.01 2.36 16.35
C LYS A 236 -15.14 2.72 17.30
N THR A 237 -15.05 3.86 17.98
CA THR A 237 -16.14 4.39 18.82
C THR A 237 -17.36 4.78 17.97
N ASP A 238 -17.15 5.45 16.83
CA ASP A 238 -18.23 5.82 15.91
C ASP A 238 -18.97 4.58 15.36
N ILE A 239 -18.23 3.54 14.99
CA ILE A 239 -18.81 2.25 14.55
C ILE A 239 -19.63 1.60 15.67
N ALA A 240 -19.15 1.63 16.91
CA ALA A 240 -19.89 1.09 18.04
C ALA A 240 -21.21 1.85 18.24
N SER A 241 -21.17 3.19 18.24
CA SER A 241 -22.37 4.02 18.35
C SER A 241 -23.35 3.81 17.20
N ALA A 242 -22.85 3.71 15.96
CA ALA A 242 -23.70 3.42 14.80
C ALA A 242 -24.36 2.03 14.89
N THR A 243 -23.66 1.06 15.48
CA THR A 243 -24.20 -0.30 15.70
C THR A 243 -25.30 -0.28 16.75
N ASP A 244 -25.10 0.44 17.86
CA ASP A 244 -26.11 0.58 18.91
C ASP A 244 -27.38 1.27 18.37
N ASN A 245 -27.22 2.36 17.61
CA ASN A 245 -28.35 3.06 16.97
C ASN A 245 -29.09 2.16 15.97
N LEU A 246 -28.37 1.29 15.24
CA LEU A 246 -28.98 0.36 14.29
C LEU A 246 -29.80 -0.70 15.02
N GLU A 247 -29.33 -1.18 16.16
CA GLU A 247 -30.07 -2.14 16.99
C GLU A 247 -31.31 -1.49 17.61
N GLU A 248 -31.22 -0.25 18.09
CA GLU A 248 -32.37 0.52 18.58
C GLU A 248 -33.43 0.69 17.47
N ALA A 249 -33.02 1.10 16.26
CA ALA A 249 -33.92 1.24 15.13
C ALA A 249 -34.57 -0.09 14.70
N ARG A 250 -33.88 -1.23 14.87
CA ARG A 250 -34.46 -2.57 14.64
C ARG A 250 -35.53 -2.91 15.66
N VAL A 251 -35.28 -2.65 16.94
CA VAL A 251 -36.27 -2.88 18.00
C VAL A 251 -37.52 -2.03 17.78
N GLU A 252 -37.36 -0.76 17.38
CA GLU A 252 -38.49 0.11 17.02
C GLU A 252 -39.27 -0.42 15.81
N LEU A 253 -38.58 -0.91 14.78
CA LEU A 253 -39.20 -1.47 13.59
C LEU A 253 -40.02 -2.72 13.93
N ASP A 254 -39.47 -3.62 14.75
CA ASP A 254 -40.16 -4.82 15.21
C ASP A 254 -41.42 -4.45 16.01
N ALA A 255 -41.33 -3.48 16.94
CA ALA A 255 -42.48 -2.99 17.69
C ALA A 255 -43.58 -2.38 16.79
N LEU A 256 -43.19 -1.56 15.80
CA LEU A 256 -44.14 -1.00 14.82
C LEU A 256 -44.78 -2.10 13.96
N SER A 257 -44.03 -3.15 13.63
CA SER A 257 -44.56 -4.29 12.88
C SER A 257 -45.62 -5.06 13.67
N GLU A 258 -45.42 -5.24 14.98
CA GLU A 258 -46.39 -5.87 15.88
C GLU A 258 -47.65 -5.03 16.04
N ILE A 259 -47.50 -3.71 16.23
CA ILE A 259 -48.64 -2.78 16.30
C ILE A 259 -49.46 -2.85 15.02
N LYS A 260 -48.80 -2.79 13.85
CA LYS A 260 -49.47 -2.85 12.55
C LYS A 260 -50.19 -4.19 12.35
N ALA A 261 -49.60 -5.30 12.78
CA ALA A 261 -50.25 -6.61 12.72
C ALA A 261 -51.51 -6.67 13.61
N ALA A 262 -51.44 -6.10 14.82
CA ALA A 262 -52.59 -6.00 15.72
C ALA A 262 -53.72 -5.13 15.15
N GLU A 263 -53.38 -3.98 14.55
CA GLU A 263 -54.35 -3.11 13.88
C GLU A 263 -55.03 -3.80 12.69
N GLN A 264 -54.26 -4.51 11.85
CA GLN A 264 -54.81 -5.29 10.74
C GLN A 264 -55.76 -6.39 11.23
N GLN A 265 -55.40 -7.09 12.31
CA GLN A 265 -56.26 -8.10 12.90
C GLN A 265 -57.56 -7.49 13.47
N GLN A 266 -57.47 -6.30 14.09
CA GLN A 266 -58.64 -5.59 14.59
C GLN A 266 -59.54 -5.10 13.45
N ALA A 267 -58.96 -4.58 12.37
CA ALA A 267 -59.68 -4.18 11.17
C ALA A 267 -60.42 -5.38 10.54
N ALA A 268 -59.75 -6.52 10.38
CA ALA A 268 -60.35 -7.75 9.87
C ALA A 268 -61.52 -8.24 10.75
N LYS A 269 -61.40 -8.15 12.09
CA LYS A 269 -62.51 -8.48 13.01
C LYS A 269 -63.71 -7.55 12.83
N ARG A 270 -63.49 -6.24 12.67
CA ARG A 270 -64.57 -5.27 12.42
C ARG A 270 -65.25 -5.51 11.08
N GLU A 271 -64.46 -5.80 10.04
CA GLU A 271 -64.98 -6.12 8.71
C GLU A 271 -65.87 -7.37 8.76
N ALA A 272 -65.41 -8.45 9.41
CA ALA A 272 -66.22 -9.67 9.59
C ALA A 272 -67.54 -9.40 10.33
N GLN A 273 -67.53 -8.53 11.35
CA GLN A 273 -68.75 -8.12 12.06
C GLN A 273 -69.71 -7.32 11.17
N LEU A 274 -69.19 -6.41 10.34
CA LEU A 274 -70.00 -5.63 9.43
C LEU A 274 -70.61 -6.51 8.33
N VAL A 275 -69.83 -7.46 7.78
CA VAL A 275 -70.33 -8.45 6.81
C VAL A 275 -71.47 -9.28 7.42
N SER A 276 -71.29 -9.81 8.63
CA SER A 276 -72.33 -10.58 9.32
C SER A 276 -73.62 -9.76 9.55
N ARG A 277 -73.51 -8.48 9.93
CA ARG A 277 -74.69 -7.59 10.06
C ARG A 277 -75.36 -7.29 8.72
N LEU A 278 -74.58 -7.19 7.65
CA LEU A 278 -75.10 -6.96 6.31
C LEU A 278 -75.85 -8.19 5.81
N GLU A 279 -75.32 -9.39 6.04
CA GLU A 279 -75.99 -10.66 5.77
C GLU A 279 -77.31 -10.80 6.57
N GLU A 280 -77.32 -10.43 7.85
CA GLU A 280 -78.55 -10.41 8.67
C GLU A 280 -79.59 -9.41 8.11
N ALA A 281 -79.16 -8.19 7.78
CA ALA A 281 -80.04 -7.17 7.20
C ALA A 281 -80.57 -7.58 5.82
N GLU A 282 -79.76 -8.26 5.01
CA GLU A 282 -80.17 -8.81 3.72
C GLU A 282 -81.21 -9.93 3.90
N ALA A 283 -81.03 -10.82 4.88
CA ALA A 283 -82.00 -11.86 5.21
C ALA A 283 -83.34 -11.27 5.70
N ASP A 284 -83.29 -10.23 6.55
CA ASP A 284 -84.50 -9.53 7.01
C ASP A 284 -85.21 -8.79 5.87
N LEU A 285 -84.46 -8.16 4.96
CA LEU A 285 -85.03 -7.56 3.73
C LEU A 285 -85.71 -8.62 2.87
N PHE A 286 -85.09 -9.79 2.70
CA PHE A 286 -85.69 -10.89 1.95
C PHE A 286 -86.99 -11.38 2.60
N ARG A 287 -87.01 -11.51 3.93
CA ARG A 287 -88.22 -11.87 4.69
C ARG A 287 -89.32 -10.82 4.54
N MET A 288 -89.00 -9.55 4.75
CA MET A 288 -89.94 -8.43 4.58
C MET A 288 -90.48 -8.33 3.15
N THR A 289 -89.65 -8.61 2.15
CA THR A 289 -90.08 -8.61 0.74
C THR A 289 -91.03 -9.78 0.47
N GLY A 290 -90.75 -10.97 1.03
CA GLY A 290 -91.66 -12.11 0.99
C GLY A 290 -93.01 -11.81 1.66
N GLU A 291 -92.98 -11.24 2.88
CA GLU A 291 -94.17 -10.81 3.61
C GLU A 291 -94.96 -9.74 2.82
N LEU A 292 -94.27 -8.80 2.17
CA LEU A 292 -94.90 -7.78 1.33
C LEU A 292 -95.55 -8.39 0.09
N ASP A 293 -94.88 -9.32 -0.60
CA ASP A 293 -95.45 -10.02 -1.75
C ASP A 293 -96.66 -10.88 -1.35
N GLU A 294 -96.61 -11.57 -0.21
CA GLU A 294 -97.76 -12.28 0.36
C GLU A 294 -98.93 -11.32 0.66
N SER A 295 -98.67 -10.17 1.28
CA SER A 295 -99.69 -9.15 1.56
C SER A 295 -100.28 -8.56 0.28
N LYS A 296 -99.48 -8.41 -0.78
CA LYS A 296 -99.90 -7.91 -2.09
C LYS A 296 -100.76 -8.94 -2.82
N VAL A 297 -100.42 -10.22 -2.75
CA VAL A 297 -101.26 -11.32 -3.26
C VAL A 297 -102.59 -11.38 -2.50
N ALA A 298 -102.58 -11.23 -1.17
CA ALA A 298 -103.79 -11.17 -0.36
C ALA A 298 -104.66 -9.94 -0.70
N TYR A 299 -104.04 -8.77 -0.93
CA TYR A 299 -104.75 -7.55 -1.34
C TYR A 299 -105.36 -7.67 -2.75
N LEU A 300 -104.67 -8.33 -3.68
CA LEU A 300 -105.19 -8.62 -5.02
C LEU A 300 -106.32 -9.67 -5.00
N GLN A 301 -106.29 -10.63 -4.06
CA GLN A 301 -107.42 -11.53 -3.81
C GLN A 301 -108.63 -10.78 -3.23
N LEU A 302 -108.42 -9.76 -2.38
CA LEU A 302 -109.47 -8.89 -1.83
C LEU A 302 -110.14 -7.99 -2.87
N LEU A 303 -109.44 -7.64 -3.95
CA LEU A 303 -109.98 -6.88 -5.08
C LEU A 303 -110.76 -7.74 -6.09
N SER A 304 -110.85 -9.06 -5.87
CA SER A 304 -111.46 -10.02 -6.80
C SER A 304 -112.92 -10.39 -6.48
N ASP A 305 -113.63 -9.66 -5.60
CA ASP A 305 -115.11 -9.73 -5.52
C ASP A 305 -115.76 -8.38 -5.17
N PRO A 306 -116.99 -8.08 -5.66
CA PRO A 306 -117.32 -6.74 -6.14
C PRO A 306 -118.10 -5.88 -5.15
N ALA A 307 -117.82 -4.57 -5.18
CA ALA A 307 -118.77 -3.49 -5.53
C ALA A 307 -118.59 -2.19 -4.74
N SER A 308 -118.80 -1.10 -5.49
CA SER A 308 -119.26 0.26 -5.10
C SER A 308 -118.25 1.32 -4.60
N SER A 309 -117.99 2.25 -5.54
CA SER A 309 -117.56 3.66 -5.42
C SER A 309 -118.53 4.48 -4.53
N PRO A 310 -118.19 5.68 -3.95
CA PRO A 310 -117.74 6.83 -4.72
C PRO A 310 -116.71 7.81 -4.09
N ALA A 311 -116.15 8.60 -5.00
CA ALA A 311 -115.73 10.02 -4.90
C ALA A 311 -114.38 10.42 -4.24
N ALA A 312 -113.44 10.70 -5.15
CA ALA A 312 -112.66 11.94 -5.31
C ALA A 312 -111.72 12.42 -4.17
N THR A 313 -110.42 12.50 -4.47
CA THR A 313 -109.74 13.81 -4.64
C THR A 313 -108.46 13.67 -5.47
N ALA A 314 -108.24 14.63 -6.36
CA ALA A 314 -107.07 14.76 -7.22
C ALA A 314 -105.85 15.29 -6.46
N VAL A 315 -104.67 14.69 -6.66
CA VAL A 315 -103.37 15.31 -6.41
C VAL A 315 -102.41 14.99 -7.56
N ARG A 316 -101.73 16.06 -7.98
CA ARG A 316 -100.87 16.26 -9.17
C ARG A 316 -99.64 15.34 -9.28
N PRO A 317 -99.08 15.18 -10.49
CA PRO A 317 -97.80 14.52 -10.70
C PRO A 317 -96.66 15.46 -10.33
N VAL A 318 -95.69 14.97 -9.55
CA VAL A 318 -94.40 15.65 -9.36
C VAL A 318 -93.32 14.86 -10.09
N ALA A 319 -92.52 15.63 -10.79
CA ALA A 319 -91.58 15.24 -11.81
C ALA A 319 -90.42 14.40 -11.29
N TYR A 320 -89.87 13.59 -12.20
CA TYR A 320 -88.46 13.23 -12.22
C TYR A 320 -87.59 14.44 -11.93
N GLN A 321 -86.75 14.36 -10.89
CA GLN A 321 -85.64 15.28 -10.71
C GLN A 321 -84.39 14.53 -10.25
N SER A 322 -83.47 14.42 -11.21
CA SER A 322 -82.01 14.43 -11.11
C SER A 322 -81.33 13.58 -10.04
N SER A 323 -80.60 12.58 -10.55
CA SER A 323 -79.36 12.03 -10.02
C SER A 323 -78.56 12.99 -9.12
N PRO A 324 -78.08 12.55 -7.95
CA PRO A 324 -77.07 13.30 -7.22
C PRO A 324 -75.75 13.21 -7.99
N LEU A 325 -75.26 14.36 -8.43
CA LEU A 325 -73.88 14.55 -8.86
C LEU A 325 -72.98 14.20 -7.66
N PHE A 326 -72.30 13.05 -7.70
CA PHE A 326 -71.25 12.72 -6.73
C PHE A 326 -70.07 13.66 -6.95
N VAL A 327 -70.00 14.73 -6.15
CA VAL A 327 -68.79 15.53 -6.03
C VAL A 327 -67.94 14.90 -4.93
N PHE A 328 -66.87 14.21 -5.32
CA PHE A 328 -65.81 13.83 -4.39
C PHE A 328 -65.03 15.09 -4.02
N GLU A 329 -65.38 15.73 -2.91
CA GLU A 329 -64.47 16.67 -2.27
C GLU A 329 -63.31 15.87 -1.65
N LEU A 330 -62.21 15.77 -2.39
CA LEU A 330 -60.94 15.36 -1.81
C LEU A 330 -60.57 16.35 -0.71
N GLY A 331 -60.66 15.89 0.54
CA GLY A 331 -60.23 16.64 1.71
C GLY A 331 -58.80 17.18 1.56
N THR A 332 -58.52 18.27 2.26
CA THR A 332 -57.25 19.01 2.18
C THR A 332 -56.03 18.11 2.39
N GLN A 333 -56.15 17.05 3.20
CA GLN A 333 -55.09 16.07 3.43
C GLN A 333 -54.83 15.15 2.23
N THR A 334 -55.86 14.74 1.49
CA THR A 334 -55.70 13.94 0.28
C THR A 334 -55.06 14.76 -0.84
N ARG A 335 -55.34 16.07 -0.93
CA ARG A 335 -54.63 16.98 -1.84
C ARG A 335 -53.14 17.10 -1.50
N ILE A 336 -52.79 17.24 -0.21
CA ILE A 336 -51.37 17.28 0.21
C ILE A 336 -50.67 15.98 -0.14
N LEU A 337 -51.31 14.83 0.09
CA LEU A 337 -50.73 13.53 -0.24
C LEU A 337 -50.51 13.36 -1.75
N THR A 338 -51.47 13.81 -2.56
CA THR A 338 -51.37 13.74 -4.03
C THR A 338 -50.26 14.65 -4.55
N TRP A 339 -50.12 15.87 -4.00
CA TRP A 339 -49.01 16.77 -4.36
C TRP A 339 -47.66 16.29 -3.85
N SER A 340 -47.58 15.60 -2.70
CA SER A 340 -46.33 15.01 -2.22
C SER A 340 -45.86 13.83 -3.07
N VAL A 341 -46.78 13.02 -3.60
CA VAL A 341 -46.43 11.93 -4.54
C VAL A 341 -45.95 12.51 -5.87
N VAL A 342 -46.61 13.55 -6.39
CA VAL A 342 -46.16 14.25 -7.60
C VAL A 342 -44.77 14.87 -7.38
N ALA A 343 -44.54 15.55 -6.26
CA ALA A 343 -43.23 16.12 -5.93
C ALA A 343 -42.14 15.04 -5.82
N GLY A 344 -42.43 13.91 -5.15
CA GLY A 344 -41.51 12.77 -5.03
C GLY A 344 -41.10 12.19 -6.39
N CYS A 345 -42.05 12.05 -7.32
CA CYS A 345 -41.76 11.59 -8.69
C CYS A 345 -40.88 12.58 -9.47
N PHE A 346 -41.03 13.90 -9.27
CA PHE A 346 -40.16 14.90 -9.88
C PHE A 346 -38.73 14.88 -9.32
N PHE A 347 -38.56 14.69 -8.01
CA PHE A 347 -37.23 14.60 -7.39
C PHE A 347 -36.47 13.32 -7.79
N LEU A 348 -37.17 12.18 -7.88
CA LEU A 348 -36.59 10.93 -8.37
C LEU A 348 -36.23 11.00 -9.86
N GLY A 349 -37.02 11.70 -10.68
CA GLY A 349 -36.70 11.97 -12.08
C GLY A 349 -35.49 12.89 -12.27
N ALA A 350 -35.35 13.93 -11.44
CA ALA A 350 -34.20 14.84 -11.48
C ALA A 350 -32.90 14.17 -11.02
N ALA A 351 -32.95 13.30 -10.00
CA ALA A 351 -31.80 12.52 -9.55
C ALA A 351 -31.33 11.51 -10.61
N SER A 352 -32.27 10.88 -11.33
CA SER A 352 -31.98 9.99 -12.47
C SER A 352 -31.25 10.72 -13.60
N LEU A 353 -31.68 11.94 -13.96
CA LEU A 353 -31.01 12.76 -14.98
C LEU A 353 -29.64 13.28 -14.53
N ALA A 354 -29.45 13.58 -13.23
CA ALA A 354 -28.17 13.99 -12.68
C ALA A 354 -27.13 12.85 -12.70
N ILE A 355 -27.56 11.60 -12.48
CA ILE A 355 -26.69 10.42 -12.52
C ILE A 355 -26.27 10.06 -13.96
N GLN A 356 -27.14 10.32 -14.96
CA GLN A 356 -26.79 10.13 -16.37
C GLN A 356 -25.87 11.23 -16.94
N ALA A 357 -25.79 12.41 -16.31
CA ALA A 357 -24.90 13.50 -16.73
C ALA A 357 -23.44 13.32 -16.27
N PHE A 358 -23.16 12.34 -15.41
CA PHE A 358 -21.83 12.05 -14.84
C PHE A 358 -21.18 10.77 -15.38
N HIS A 359 -21.68 10.24 -16.51
CA HIS A 359 -21.18 9.01 -17.12
C HIS A 359 -20.61 9.21 -18.52
#